data_AF-A0A661FMZ9-F1
#
_entry.id   AF-A0A661FMZ9-F1
#
_cell.length_a   1.000
_cell.length_b   1.000
_cell.length_c   1.000
_cell.angle_alpha   90.00
_cell.angle_beta   90.00
_cell.angle_gamma   90.00
#
_symmetry.space_group_name_H-M   'P 1'
#
loop_
_entity.id
_entity.type
_entity.pdbx_description
1 polymer ?
#
loop_
_entity_poly.entity_id
_entity_poly.type
_entity_poly.pdbx_seq_one_letter_code
_entity_poly.pdbx_strand_id
1 'polypeptide(L)'
;MKKILLITRNFPPLTGGMEKLFFNVYLGLRDNFQTALVAQTDREILGRDEDRIFYTNHSPLWLFLIVSFYQSIKAAFIFKPDIIISGSGLTSLAAKVAGLLSGAPVVTLVHGLDLIVDNKFYQALFIPAIRSCDAVIVNSRNTQQLAIEANINKKKISIIHPGVTIPENKNKGDYEYLLSRFSIGSRPVIISVGRLTKRKGIAEFIENSLPDIVKKIPDILFVVVGEDAINAINKNKESEKYRIKGIVASMHLEGNVLFTGFLSDIELQAFYAIAQVFIFPVIPTDHDVEGFGMVAIEAAAYGVPTVAFAKGGVVDAVKHGTSGFLVEPMEYTAFTEKVIQLLLSRSDYIEKEQCKQFAKKFSWNNYLEKLDRLLSYL
;
A
#
# COMPACT_ATOMS: atom_id res chain seq x y z
N MET A 1 9.40 30.34 5.16
CA MET A 1 8.85 28.97 5.19
C MET A 1 9.72 28.12 4.26
N LYS A 2 10.22 26.95 4.71
CA LYS A 2 11.00 26.05 3.85
C LYS A 2 10.14 25.64 2.63
N LYS A 3 10.76 25.52 1.46
CA LYS A 3 10.15 25.15 0.20
C LYS A 3 10.43 23.69 -0.13
N ILE A 4 9.38 22.90 -0.33
CA ILE A 4 9.51 21.48 -0.66
C ILE A 4 8.97 21.21 -2.06
N LEU A 5 9.82 20.65 -2.93
CA LEU A 5 9.40 20.14 -4.24
C LEU A 5 9.12 18.65 -4.14
N LEU A 6 7.89 18.27 -4.46
CA LEU A 6 7.41 16.89 -4.49
C LEU A 6 7.35 16.41 -5.94
N ILE A 7 7.95 15.25 -6.25
CA ILE A 7 7.97 14.66 -7.59
C ILE A 7 7.47 13.23 -7.49
N THR A 8 6.35 12.90 -8.13
CA THR A 8 5.79 11.55 -8.06
C THR A 8 4.95 11.20 -9.29
N ARG A 9 4.88 9.91 -9.60
CA ARG A 9 3.81 9.36 -10.45
C ARG A 9 2.61 8.88 -9.64
N ASN A 10 2.88 8.45 -8.40
CA ASN A 10 1.92 7.80 -7.52
C ASN A 10 1.12 8.87 -6.79
N PHE A 11 0.09 9.39 -7.44
CA PHE A 11 -0.79 10.42 -6.91
C PHE A 11 -2.20 10.28 -7.49
N PRO A 12 -3.26 10.71 -6.77
CA PRO A 12 -4.61 10.81 -7.32
C PRO A 12 -4.65 11.55 -8.68
N PRO A 13 -5.49 11.12 -9.64
CA PRO A 13 -6.60 10.17 -9.49
C PRO A 13 -6.20 8.70 -9.60
N LEU A 14 -4.90 8.38 -9.73
CA LEU A 14 -4.46 6.99 -9.61
C LEU A 14 -4.76 6.48 -8.19
N THR A 15 -5.12 5.20 -8.09
CA THR A 15 -5.51 4.56 -6.83
C THR A 15 -4.57 3.45 -6.44
N GLY A 16 -4.18 3.41 -5.16
CA GLY A 16 -3.33 2.36 -4.60
C GLY A 16 -2.62 2.83 -3.33
N GLY A 17 -1.84 1.92 -2.73
CA GLY A 17 -1.13 2.20 -1.48
C GLY A 17 -0.06 3.30 -1.64
N MET A 18 0.68 3.30 -2.76
CA MET A 18 1.71 4.33 -3.00
C MET A 18 1.07 5.70 -3.25
N GLU A 19 -0.05 5.73 -3.97
CA GLU A 19 -0.81 6.95 -4.25
C GLU A 19 -1.39 7.53 -2.96
N LYS A 20 -2.01 6.70 -2.12
CA LYS A 20 -2.53 7.10 -0.80
C LYS A 20 -1.41 7.59 0.11
N LEU A 21 -0.27 6.90 0.13
CA LEU A 21 0.90 7.31 0.91
C LEU A 21 1.38 8.69 0.49
N PHE A 22 1.67 8.90 -0.79
CA PHE A 22 2.26 10.18 -1.24
C PHE A 22 1.26 11.33 -1.19
N PHE A 23 -0.04 11.05 -1.36
CA PHE A 23 -1.09 12.05 -1.14
C PHE A 23 -1.13 12.53 0.32
N ASN A 24 -1.08 11.61 1.29
CA ASN A 24 -1.03 12.00 2.71
C ASN A 24 0.29 12.71 3.09
N VAL A 25 1.41 12.35 2.46
CA VAL A 25 2.66 13.11 2.59
C VAL A 25 2.51 14.54 2.11
N TYR A 26 1.93 14.74 0.92
CA TYR A 26 1.66 16.06 0.39
C TYR A 26 0.74 16.86 1.33
N LEU A 27 -0.38 16.28 1.77
CA LEU A 27 -1.32 16.93 2.68
C LEU A 27 -0.67 17.33 4.01
N GLY A 28 0.15 16.46 4.60
CA GLY A 28 0.81 16.77 5.87
C GLY A 28 1.93 17.82 5.76
N LEU A 29 2.55 17.97 4.59
CA LEU A 29 3.61 18.96 4.37
C LEU A 29 3.06 20.34 3.99
N ARG A 30 2.00 20.42 3.19
CA ARG A 30 1.47 21.72 2.69
C ARG A 30 0.92 22.66 3.77
N ASP A 31 0.67 22.16 4.97
CA ASP A 31 0.21 22.97 6.09
C ASP A 31 1.36 23.76 6.74
N ASN A 32 2.58 23.23 6.68
CA ASN A 32 3.77 23.80 7.35
C ASN A 32 4.85 24.28 6.38
N PHE A 33 4.77 23.89 5.11
CA PHE A 33 5.77 24.18 4.09
C PHE A 33 5.14 24.81 2.86
N GLN A 34 5.92 25.64 2.15
CA GLN A 34 5.52 26.07 0.82
C GLN A 34 5.81 24.89 -0.13
N THR A 35 4.79 24.40 -0.85
CA THR A 35 4.96 23.20 -1.68
C THR A 35 4.85 23.48 -3.18
N ALA A 36 5.60 22.70 -3.95
CA ALA A 36 5.42 22.56 -5.39
C ALA A 36 5.33 21.08 -5.73
N LEU A 37 4.49 20.74 -6.71
CA LEU A 37 4.20 19.36 -7.07
C LEU A 37 4.41 19.13 -8.57
N VAL A 38 5.23 18.13 -8.91
CA VAL A 38 5.36 17.55 -10.25
C VAL A 38 4.71 16.17 -10.19
N ALA A 39 3.46 16.07 -10.66
CA ALA A 39 2.69 14.83 -10.61
C ALA A 39 1.70 14.68 -11.78
N GLN A 40 1.19 13.46 -11.92
CA GLN A 40 0.07 13.13 -12.82
C GLN A 40 -1.22 13.25 -12.01
N THR A 41 -1.81 14.45 -11.97
CA THR A 41 -2.95 14.75 -11.08
C THR A 41 -3.76 15.94 -11.56
N ASP A 42 -5.07 15.95 -11.34
CA ASP A 42 -5.92 17.08 -11.70
C ASP A 42 -5.88 18.19 -10.63
N ARG A 43 -5.89 19.45 -11.08
CA ARG A 43 -5.82 20.61 -10.17
C ARG A 43 -6.94 20.63 -9.13
N GLU A 44 -8.12 20.15 -9.51
CA GLU A 44 -9.30 20.09 -8.63
C GLU A 44 -9.07 19.21 -7.39
N ILE A 45 -8.21 18.19 -7.49
CA ILE A 45 -7.93 17.27 -6.39
C ILE A 45 -7.09 17.93 -5.28
N LEU A 46 -6.37 19.00 -5.61
CA LEU A 46 -5.42 19.63 -4.70
C LEU A 46 -6.10 20.69 -3.82
N GLY A 47 -7.23 21.27 -4.21
CA GLY A 47 -8.04 22.12 -3.31
C GLY A 47 -7.32 23.34 -2.71
N ARG A 48 -6.21 23.83 -3.28
CA ARG A 48 -5.53 25.09 -2.88
C ARG A 48 -4.77 25.71 -4.06
N ASP A 49 -5.00 27.00 -4.29
CA ASP A 49 -4.41 27.74 -5.42
C ASP A 49 -2.94 28.17 -5.20
N GLU A 50 -2.48 28.18 -3.95
CA GLU A 50 -1.14 28.68 -3.57
C GLU A 50 0.00 27.71 -3.91
N ASP A 51 -0.31 26.42 -4.10
CA ASP A 51 0.68 25.42 -4.44
C ASP A 51 1.07 25.50 -5.92
N ARG A 52 2.38 25.45 -6.20
CA ARG A 52 2.87 25.49 -7.58
C ARG A 52 2.79 24.11 -8.21
N ILE A 53 1.86 23.94 -9.15
CA ILE A 53 1.60 22.65 -9.80
C ILE A 53 2.22 22.63 -11.20
N PHE A 54 3.10 21.66 -11.42
CA PHE A 54 3.67 21.33 -12.72
C PHE A 54 3.01 20.06 -13.23
N TYR A 55 1.96 20.24 -14.02
CA TYR A 55 1.11 19.16 -14.49
C TYR A 55 1.83 18.26 -15.50
N THR A 56 1.59 16.95 -15.35
CA THR A 56 1.87 15.94 -16.38
C THR A 56 0.55 15.33 -16.82
N ASN A 57 0.24 15.40 -18.13
CA ASN A 57 -0.98 14.83 -18.70
C ASN A 57 -1.10 13.34 -18.41
N HIS A 58 -2.32 12.79 -18.42
CA HIS A 58 -2.53 11.35 -18.32
C HIS A 58 -1.88 10.59 -19.48
N SER A 59 -0.63 10.18 -19.27
CA SER A 59 0.26 9.77 -20.35
C SER A 59 0.86 8.40 -20.07
N PRO A 60 1.23 7.64 -21.13
CA PRO A 60 2.01 6.43 -20.95
C PRO A 60 3.31 6.74 -20.19
N LEU A 61 3.84 5.71 -19.51
CA LEU A 61 4.96 5.85 -18.58
C LEU A 61 6.16 6.63 -19.16
N TRP A 62 6.54 6.34 -20.40
CA TRP A 62 7.68 6.99 -21.05
C TRP A 62 7.48 8.52 -21.21
N LEU A 63 6.26 8.95 -21.55
CA LEU A 63 5.95 10.37 -21.71
C LEU A 63 5.87 11.07 -20.35
N PHE A 64 5.32 10.40 -19.33
CA PHE A 64 5.40 10.88 -17.95
C PHE A 64 6.86 11.13 -17.53
N LEU A 65 7.77 10.19 -17.79
CA LEU A 65 9.18 10.34 -17.42
C LEU A 65 9.84 11.56 -18.10
N ILE A 66 9.59 11.77 -19.39
CA ILE A 66 10.13 12.92 -20.12
C ILE A 66 9.57 14.25 -19.57
N VAL A 67 8.25 14.35 -19.43
CA VAL A 67 7.61 15.59 -18.98
C VAL A 67 7.96 15.88 -17.52
N SER A 68 7.89 14.87 -16.64
CA SER A 68 8.25 15.02 -15.23
C SER A 68 9.70 15.45 -15.04
N PHE A 69 10.63 14.95 -15.87
CA PHE A 69 12.03 15.37 -15.86
C PHE A 69 12.19 16.86 -16.23
N TYR A 70 11.60 17.29 -17.34
CA TYR A 70 11.62 18.71 -17.75
C TYR A 70 11.00 19.62 -16.69
N GLN A 71 9.84 19.23 -16.16
CA GLN A 71 9.13 20.00 -15.14
C GLN A 71 9.89 20.07 -13.82
N SER A 72 10.61 19.01 -13.43
CA SER A 72 11.47 19.00 -12.24
C SER A 72 12.64 19.97 -12.39
N ILE A 73 13.27 20.01 -13.57
CA ILE A 73 14.32 20.99 -13.89
C ILE A 73 13.76 22.41 -13.84
N LYS A 74 12.61 22.65 -14.49
CA LYS A 74 11.94 23.96 -14.47
C LYS A 74 11.60 24.40 -13.05
N ALA A 75 11.09 23.48 -12.23
CA ALA A 75 10.79 23.74 -10.83
C ALA A 75 12.05 24.09 -10.02
N ALA A 76 13.18 23.43 -10.28
CA ALA A 76 14.46 23.76 -9.62
C ALA A 76 14.85 25.24 -9.79
N PHE A 77 14.68 25.80 -10.98
CA PHE A 77 14.99 27.21 -11.25
C PHE A 77 13.93 28.21 -10.78
N ILE A 78 12.64 27.87 -10.98
CA ILE A 78 11.52 28.80 -10.75
C ILE A 78 11.08 28.80 -9.28
N PHE A 79 10.99 27.61 -8.67
CA PHE A 79 10.54 27.45 -7.30
C PHE A 79 11.71 27.61 -6.32
N LYS A 80 12.90 27.13 -6.69
CA LYS A 80 14.11 27.09 -5.86
C LYS A 80 13.83 26.35 -4.54
N PRO A 81 13.60 25.03 -4.59
CA PRO A 81 13.29 24.25 -3.41
C PRO A 81 14.45 24.24 -2.41
N ASP A 82 14.13 24.17 -1.13
CA ASP A 82 15.10 23.89 -0.07
C ASP A 82 15.29 22.38 0.10
N ILE A 83 14.27 21.58 -0.20
CA ILE A 83 14.29 20.11 -0.15
C ILE A 83 13.50 19.54 -1.34
N ILE A 84 13.95 18.43 -1.90
CA ILE A 84 13.22 17.67 -2.94
C ILE A 84 12.86 16.28 -2.42
N ILE A 85 11.61 15.87 -2.60
CA ILE A 85 11.11 14.54 -2.22
C ILE A 85 10.58 13.81 -3.46
N SER A 86 11.18 12.66 -3.76
CA SER A 86 10.76 11.73 -4.81
C SER A 86 9.85 10.64 -4.25
N GLY A 87 8.69 10.41 -4.87
CA GLY A 87 7.67 9.46 -4.41
C GLY A 87 7.93 7.98 -4.70
N SER A 88 8.84 7.69 -5.62
CA SER A 88 9.31 6.33 -5.89
C SER A 88 10.74 6.34 -6.43
N GLY A 89 11.35 5.15 -6.56
CA GLY A 89 12.66 5.02 -7.19
C GLY A 89 12.63 5.48 -8.65
N LEU A 90 11.49 5.36 -9.31
CA LEU A 90 11.28 5.79 -10.69
C LEU A 90 11.40 7.32 -10.89
N THR A 91 11.05 8.14 -9.89
CA THR A 91 11.18 9.61 -9.97
C THR A 91 12.52 10.13 -9.43
N SER A 92 13.36 9.25 -8.89
CA SER A 92 14.61 9.62 -8.22
C SER A 92 15.62 10.30 -9.16
N LEU A 93 15.66 9.91 -10.44
CA LEU A 93 16.56 10.50 -11.42
C LEU A 93 16.24 11.98 -11.68
N ALA A 94 14.96 12.28 -11.92
CA ALA A 94 14.49 13.66 -12.10
C ALA A 94 14.75 14.49 -10.84
N ALA A 95 14.46 13.92 -9.66
CA ALA A 95 14.72 14.57 -8.38
C ALA A 95 16.20 14.85 -8.16
N LYS A 96 17.09 13.90 -8.49
CA LYS A 96 18.54 14.09 -8.31
C LYS A 96 19.09 15.19 -9.20
N VAL A 97 18.69 15.22 -10.47
CA VAL A 97 19.11 16.29 -11.39
C VAL A 97 18.59 17.65 -10.92
N ALA A 98 17.33 17.73 -10.51
CA ALA A 98 16.77 18.96 -9.94
C ALA A 98 17.51 19.41 -8.66
N GLY A 99 17.90 18.46 -7.79
CA GLY A 99 18.67 18.73 -6.58
C GLY A 99 20.06 19.28 -6.89
N LEU A 100 20.76 18.70 -7.87
CA LEU A 100 22.06 19.21 -8.33
C LEU A 100 21.97 20.64 -8.89
N LEU A 101 20.88 20.98 -9.60
CA LEU A 101 20.68 22.31 -10.18
C LEU A 101 20.25 23.37 -9.17
N SER A 102 19.56 22.97 -8.10
CA SER A 102 19.06 23.89 -7.06
C SER A 102 19.95 23.96 -5.81
N GLY A 103 20.85 22.98 -5.63
CA GLY A 103 21.62 22.80 -4.38
C GLY A 103 20.81 22.13 -3.26
N ALA A 104 19.58 21.71 -3.53
CA ALA A 104 18.70 21.13 -2.52
C ALA A 104 19.03 19.64 -2.24
N PRO A 105 19.05 19.19 -0.98
CA PRO A 105 19.09 17.78 -0.63
C PRO A 105 17.85 17.04 -1.17
N VAL A 106 18.08 15.79 -1.57
CA VAL A 106 17.08 14.92 -2.18
C VAL A 106 16.76 13.73 -1.29
N VAL A 107 15.49 13.58 -0.94
CA VAL A 107 14.93 12.43 -0.25
C VAL A 107 14.16 11.58 -1.25
N THR A 108 14.41 10.27 -1.31
CA THR A 108 13.63 9.38 -2.19
C THR A 108 12.93 8.30 -1.38
N LEU A 109 11.64 8.10 -1.63
CA LEU A 109 10.89 6.96 -1.14
C LEU A 109 11.12 5.77 -2.10
N VAL A 110 11.29 4.57 -1.55
CA VAL A 110 11.36 3.32 -2.32
C VAL A 110 10.48 2.26 -1.68
N HIS A 111 9.82 1.43 -2.51
CA HIS A 111 8.73 0.55 -2.06
C HIS A 111 9.03 -0.95 -2.19
N GLY A 112 10.27 -1.31 -2.48
CA GLY A 112 10.74 -2.70 -2.64
C GLY A 112 10.99 -3.04 -4.10
N LEU A 113 9.92 -3.09 -4.92
CA LEU A 113 10.04 -3.41 -6.35
C LEU A 113 11.01 -2.47 -7.07
N ASP A 114 11.04 -1.18 -6.71
CA ASP A 114 11.94 -0.17 -7.26
C ASP A 114 13.43 -0.54 -7.15
N LEU A 115 13.81 -1.46 -6.27
CA LEU A 115 15.19 -1.85 -5.99
C LEU A 115 15.60 -3.14 -6.71
N ILE A 116 14.62 -3.98 -7.07
CA ILE A 116 14.83 -5.34 -7.62
C ILE A 116 14.32 -5.49 -9.05
N VAL A 117 13.96 -4.38 -9.72
CA VAL A 117 13.50 -4.41 -11.11
C VAL A 117 14.54 -5.11 -11.99
N ASP A 118 14.16 -6.22 -12.61
CA ASP A 118 15.02 -6.95 -13.55
C ASP A 118 14.98 -6.30 -14.94
N ASN A 119 15.53 -5.09 -15.03
CA ASN A 119 15.68 -4.37 -16.28
C ASN A 119 17.03 -3.65 -16.29
N LYS A 120 17.91 -4.03 -17.24
CA LYS A 120 19.28 -3.50 -17.32
C LYS A 120 19.33 -1.97 -17.44
N PHE A 121 18.42 -1.37 -18.21
CA PHE A 121 18.35 0.10 -18.33
C PHE A 121 17.94 0.74 -17.02
N TYR A 122 16.94 0.16 -16.33
CA TYR A 122 16.51 0.65 -15.04
C TYR A 122 17.64 0.57 -14.00
N GLN A 123 18.31 -0.60 -13.93
CA GLN A 123 19.43 -0.86 -13.02
C GLN A 123 20.63 0.07 -13.29
N ALA A 124 20.91 0.40 -14.55
CA ALA A 124 22.01 1.29 -14.92
C ALA A 124 21.72 2.77 -14.62
N LEU A 125 20.45 3.20 -14.64
CA LEU A 125 20.08 4.62 -14.57
C LEU A 125 19.49 5.02 -13.20
N PHE A 126 18.50 4.28 -12.71
CA PHE A 126 17.72 4.67 -11.53
C PHE A 126 18.37 4.21 -10.23
N ILE A 127 18.98 3.02 -10.18
CA ILE A 127 19.64 2.55 -8.96
C ILE A 127 20.82 3.48 -8.55
N PRO A 128 21.71 3.93 -9.46
CA PRO A 128 22.70 4.95 -9.12
C PRO A 128 22.08 6.27 -8.66
N ALA A 129 20.98 6.71 -9.28
CA ALA A 129 20.27 7.92 -8.86
C ALA A 129 19.75 7.78 -7.41
N ILE A 130 19.10 6.66 -7.07
CA ILE A 130 18.64 6.35 -5.70
C ILE A 130 19.81 6.36 -4.72
N ARG A 131 20.93 5.69 -5.04
CA ARG A 131 22.14 5.66 -4.18
C ARG A 131 22.71 7.06 -3.91
N SER A 132 22.61 7.94 -4.89
CA SER A 132 23.14 9.30 -4.83
C SER A 132 22.24 10.29 -4.07
N CYS A 133 21.01 9.91 -3.72
CA CYS A 133 20.12 10.73 -2.89
C CYS A 133 20.72 10.93 -1.48
N ASP A 134 20.32 12.00 -0.81
CA ASP A 134 20.84 12.41 0.50
C ASP A 134 20.21 11.57 1.61
N ALA A 135 18.92 11.22 1.45
CA ALA A 135 18.23 10.24 2.28
C ALA A 135 17.33 9.31 1.43
N VAL A 136 17.13 8.09 1.91
CA VAL A 136 16.25 7.08 1.32
C VAL A 136 15.25 6.61 2.38
N ILE A 137 13.97 6.85 2.14
CA ILE A 137 12.89 6.37 3.00
C ILE A 137 12.43 5.01 2.47
N VAL A 138 12.44 4.00 3.35
CA VAL A 138 11.93 2.65 3.06
C VAL A 138 10.69 2.37 3.92
N ASN A 139 9.74 1.62 3.38
CA ASN A 139 8.45 1.35 4.02
C ASN A 139 8.46 0.16 5.01
N SER A 140 9.51 -0.67 5.00
CA SER A 140 9.66 -1.86 5.86
C SER A 140 11.12 -2.25 6.06
N ARG A 141 11.38 -3.13 7.04
CA ARG A 141 12.66 -3.81 7.27
C ARG A 141 13.07 -4.66 6.06
N ASN A 142 12.11 -5.29 5.40
CA ASN A 142 12.37 -6.02 4.15
C ASN A 142 12.89 -5.06 3.07
N THR A 143 12.24 -3.92 2.86
CA THR A 143 12.69 -2.92 1.87
C THR A 143 14.02 -2.29 2.27
N GLN A 144 14.31 -2.13 3.57
CA GLN A 144 15.65 -1.75 4.05
C GLN A 144 16.71 -2.75 3.61
N GLN A 145 16.45 -4.05 3.79
CA GLN A 145 17.39 -5.11 3.40
C GLN A 145 17.65 -5.09 1.88
N LEU A 146 16.59 -4.98 1.07
CA LEU A 146 16.70 -4.81 -0.39
C LEU A 146 17.50 -3.56 -0.77
N ALA A 147 17.36 -2.46 -0.02
CA ALA A 147 18.10 -1.23 -0.27
C ALA A 147 19.60 -1.39 0.02
N ILE A 148 19.94 -2.12 1.10
CA ILE A 148 21.33 -2.46 1.44
C ILE A 148 21.95 -3.36 0.37
N GLU A 149 21.22 -4.39 -0.09
CA GLU A 149 21.63 -5.28 -1.18
C GLU A 149 21.81 -4.52 -2.50
N ALA A 150 20.98 -3.50 -2.73
CA ALA A 150 21.14 -2.55 -3.82
C ALA A 150 22.28 -1.54 -3.57
N ASN A 151 23.19 -1.75 -2.62
CA ASN A 151 24.35 -0.92 -2.27
C ASN A 151 24.03 0.54 -1.90
N ILE A 152 22.86 0.78 -1.30
CA ILE A 152 22.54 2.08 -0.72
C ILE A 152 23.21 2.17 0.66
N ASN A 153 23.88 3.28 0.95
CA ASN A 153 24.56 3.47 2.23
C ASN A 153 23.55 3.41 3.39
N LYS A 154 23.74 2.46 4.32
CA LYS A 154 22.87 2.24 5.48
C LYS A 154 22.61 3.52 6.31
N LYS A 155 23.58 4.44 6.39
CA LYS A 155 23.42 5.71 7.12
C LYS A 155 22.39 6.67 6.50
N LYS A 156 22.09 6.49 5.20
CA LYS A 156 21.09 7.29 4.48
C LYS A 156 19.69 6.67 4.54
N ILE A 157 19.56 5.42 5.00
CA ILE A 157 18.30 4.67 4.97
C ILE A 157 17.53 4.92 6.27
N SER A 158 16.30 5.41 6.14
CA SER A 158 15.36 5.58 7.25
C SER A 158 14.10 4.76 7.02
N ILE A 159 13.71 3.94 8.00
CA ILE A 159 12.44 3.20 7.93
C ILE A 159 11.31 4.10 8.42
N ILE A 160 10.36 4.41 7.53
CA ILE A 160 9.11 5.10 7.89
C ILE A 160 7.95 4.28 7.31
N HIS A 161 7.31 3.50 8.18
CA HIS A 161 6.17 2.67 7.80
C HIS A 161 4.99 3.56 7.36
N PRO A 162 4.29 3.23 6.26
CA PRO A 162 3.10 3.95 5.80
C PRO A 162 2.05 4.13 6.89
N GLY A 163 1.32 5.24 6.81
CA GLY A 163 0.29 5.58 7.78
C GLY A 163 -1.08 4.94 7.52
N VAL A 164 -1.96 5.03 8.52
CA VAL A 164 -3.36 4.66 8.46
C VAL A 164 -4.23 5.72 9.14
N THR A 165 -5.42 5.94 8.60
CA THR A 165 -6.45 6.77 9.21
C THR A 165 -7.14 5.96 10.29
N ILE A 166 -7.12 6.45 11.54
CA ILE A 166 -7.80 5.79 12.65
C ILE A 166 -9.30 6.12 12.55
N PRO A 167 -10.18 5.11 12.48
CA PRO A 167 -11.61 5.37 12.40
C PRO A 167 -12.11 6.08 13.65
N GLU A 168 -13.04 7.01 13.44
CA GLU A 168 -13.90 7.48 14.52
C GLU A 168 -14.76 6.32 15.03
N ASN A 169 -15.24 6.40 16.28
CA ASN A 169 -16.15 5.41 16.85
C ASN A 169 -17.52 5.50 16.15
N LYS A 170 -17.62 4.95 14.94
CA LYS A 170 -18.87 4.73 14.23
C LYS A 170 -19.45 3.37 14.61
N ASN A 171 -20.76 3.32 14.78
CA ASN A 171 -21.48 2.11 15.11
C ASN A 171 -21.71 1.28 13.84
N LYS A 172 -21.89 -0.04 13.99
CA LYS A 172 -22.20 -0.93 12.86
C LYS A 172 -23.46 -0.51 12.09
N GLY A 173 -24.45 0.06 12.80
CA GLY A 173 -25.69 0.58 12.20
C GLY A 173 -25.46 1.69 11.17
N ASP A 174 -24.37 2.45 11.31
CA ASP A 174 -24.03 3.54 10.38
C ASP A 174 -23.68 3.02 8.98
N TYR A 175 -23.40 1.72 8.86
CA TYR A 175 -22.99 1.05 7.63
C TYR A 175 -24.04 0.11 7.04
N GLU A 176 -25.18 -0.13 7.71
CA GLU A 176 -26.19 -1.09 7.26
C GLU A 176 -26.72 -0.78 5.85
N TYR A 177 -26.92 0.50 5.54
CA TYR A 177 -27.38 0.92 4.21
C TYR A 177 -26.34 0.64 3.09
N LEU A 178 -25.04 0.67 3.41
CA LEU A 178 -23.97 0.37 2.45
C LEU A 178 -23.82 -1.13 2.21
N LEU A 179 -24.13 -1.94 3.23
CA LEU A 179 -24.00 -3.39 3.19
C LEU A 179 -25.24 -4.08 2.62
N SER A 180 -26.43 -3.46 2.73
CA SER A 180 -27.69 -4.00 2.23
C SER A 180 -27.67 -4.31 0.73
N ARG A 181 -26.98 -3.48 -0.06
CA ARG A 181 -26.81 -3.70 -1.51
C ARG A 181 -26.02 -4.96 -1.87
N PHE A 182 -25.29 -5.53 -0.91
CA PHE A 182 -24.47 -6.73 -1.07
C PHE A 182 -25.11 -7.99 -0.46
N SER A 183 -26.29 -7.87 0.15
CA SER A 183 -27.04 -9.00 0.72
C SER A 183 -26.22 -9.88 1.69
N ILE A 184 -25.34 -9.26 2.49
CA ILE A 184 -24.39 -9.97 3.37
C ILE A 184 -25.09 -10.62 4.56
N GLY A 185 -26.20 -10.03 5.04
CA GLY A 185 -26.94 -10.52 6.20
C GLY A 185 -26.08 -10.57 7.47
N SER A 186 -26.30 -11.58 8.32
CA SER A 186 -25.56 -11.82 9.56
C SER A 186 -24.42 -12.83 9.40
N ARG A 187 -23.99 -13.09 8.16
CA ARG A 187 -22.97 -14.10 7.85
C ARG A 187 -21.63 -13.72 8.50
N PRO A 188 -20.85 -14.68 9.00
CA PRO A 188 -19.45 -14.41 9.32
C PRO A 188 -18.71 -13.99 8.03
N VAL A 189 -17.79 -13.05 8.15
CA VAL A 189 -17.08 -12.43 7.03
C VAL A 189 -15.58 -12.54 7.25
N ILE A 190 -14.90 -13.14 6.27
CA ILE A 190 -13.48 -12.91 6.04
C ILE A 190 -13.31 -11.98 4.83
N ILE A 191 -12.29 -11.15 4.86
CA ILE A 191 -12.07 -10.15 3.81
C ILE A 191 -10.62 -10.12 3.35
N SER A 192 -10.41 -9.91 2.04
CA SER A 192 -9.12 -9.52 1.50
C SER A 192 -9.28 -8.29 0.60
N VAL A 193 -8.32 -7.37 0.66
CA VAL A 193 -8.38 -6.08 -0.02
C VAL A 193 -7.09 -5.85 -0.81
N GLY A 194 -7.23 -5.49 -2.08
CA GLY A 194 -6.12 -5.04 -2.91
C GLY A 194 -6.31 -5.35 -4.38
N ARG A 195 -5.36 -4.91 -5.20
CA ARG A 195 -5.30 -5.29 -6.62
C ARG A 195 -5.24 -6.81 -6.76
N LEU A 196 -6.04 -7.36 -7.67
CA LEU A 196 -6.02 -8.79 -7.98
C LEU A 196 -4.80 -9.08 -8.85
N THR A 197 -3.78 -9.65 -8.22
CA THR A 197 -2.56 -10.14 -8.86
C THR A 197 -2.22 -11.50 -8.29
N LYS A 198 -1.53 -12.34 -9.06
CA LYS A 198 -1.11 -13.68 -8.61
C LYS A 198 -0.40 -13.63 -7.24
N ARG A 199 0.45 -12.63 -7.02
CA ARG A 199 1.18 -12.44 -5.75
C ARG A 199 0.27 -12.29 -4.52
N LYS A 200 -0.97 -11.83 -4.68
CA LYS A 200 -1.92 -11.73 -3.55
C LYS A 200 -2.42 -13.08 -3.06
N GLY A 201 -2.17 -14.17 -3.81
CA GLY A 201 -2.45 -15.55 -3.39
C GLY A 201 -3.92 -15.86 -3.17
N ILE A 202 -4.84 -15.06 -3.72
CA ILE A 202 -6.28 -15.20 -3.46
C ILE A 202 -6.81 -16.51 -4.05
N ALA A 203 -6.39 -16.84 -5.28
CA ALA A 203 -6.80 -18.09 -5.90
C ALA A 203 -6.24 -19.29 -5.13
N GLU A 204 -4.96 -19.27 -4.75
CA GLU A 204 -4.33 -20.33 -3.97
C GLU A 204 -4.98 -20.48 -2.59
N PHE A 205 -5.37 -19.39 -1.92
CA PHE A 205 -6.16 -19.45 -0.68
C PHE A 205 -7.53 -20.08 -0.90
N ILE A 206 -8.23 -19.76 -1.99
CA ILE A 206 -9.52 -20.39 -2.31
C ILE A 206 -9.32 -21.89 -2.57
N GLU A 207 -8.28 -22.30 -3.27
CA GLU A 207 -8.01 -23.71 -3.54
C GLU A 207 -7.65 -24.50 -2.27
N ASN A 208 -6.82 -23.93 -1.40
CA ASN A 208 -6.17 -24.67 -0.32
C ASN A 208 -6.76 -24.44 1.08
N SER A 209 -7.57 -23.40 1.29
CA SER A 209 -8.09 -23.03 2.61
C SER A 209 -9.60 -22.90 2.66
N LEU A 210 -10.22 -22.27 1.66
CA LEU A 210 -11.65 -21.93 1.73
C LEU A 210 -12.58 -23.16 1.85
N PRO A 211 -12.37 -24.30 1.17
CA PRO A 211 -13.23 -25.48 1.31
C PRO A 211 -13.31 -26.00 2.75
N ASP A 212 -12.18 -26.07 3.44
CA ASP A 212 -12.13 -26.55 4.83
C ASP A 212 -12.77 -25.54 5.79
N ILE A 213 -12.63 -24.24 5.53
CA ILE A 213 -13.33 -23.19 6.29
C ILE A 213 -14.84 -23.33 6.09
N VAL A 214 -15.32 -23.46 4.85
CA VAL A 214 -16.74 -23.63 4.52
C VAL A 214 -17.31 -24.90 5.14
N LYS A 215 -16.56 -26.01 5.11
CA LYS A 215 -16.96 -27.27 5.76
C LYS A 215 -17.19 -27.10 7.27
N LYS A 216 -16.45 -26.21 7.93
CA LYS A 216 -16.60 -25.92 9.37
C LYS A 216 -17.61 -24.81 9.66
N ILE A 217 -17.75 -23.84 8.76
CA ILE A 217 -18.62 -22.67 8.89
C ILE A 217 -19.36 -22.50 7.55
N PRO A 218 -20.44 -23.25 7.30
CA PRO A 218 -21.10 -23.28 5.98
C PRO A 218 -21.57 -21.92 5.48
N ASP A 219 -22.02 -21.04 6.39
CA ASP A 219 -22.54 -19.72 6.05
C ASP A 219 -21.45 -18.63 5.91
N ILE A 220 -20.16 -18.98 6.02
CA ILE A 220 -19.06 -18.01 5.88
C ILE A 220 -19.13 -17.28 4.53
N LEU A 221 -18.83 -15.99 4.54
CA LEU A 221 -18.66 -15.19 3.32
C LEU A 221 -17.21 -14.70 3.22
N PHE A 222 -16.54 -15.03 2.13
CA PHE A 222 -15.27 -14.45 1.75
C PHE A 222 -15.48 -13.28 0.81
N VAL A 223 -15.19 -12.08 1.28
CA VAL A 223 -15.28 -10.84 0.51
C VAL A 223 -13.93 -10.52 -0.12
N VAL A 224 -13.89 -10.49 -1.45
CA VAL A 224 -12.73 -10.10 -2.26
C VAL A 224 -12.95 -8.68 -2.78
N VAL A 225 -12.21 -7.73 -2.22
CA VAL A 225 -12.27 -6.32 -2.60
C VAL A 225 -11.10 -5.94 -3.49
N GLY A 226 -11.41 -5.44 -4.68
CA GLY A 226 -10.43 -4.96 -5.66
C GLY A 226 -10.69 -5.46 -7.07
N GLU A 227 -9.84 -5.00 -7.99
CA GLU A 227 -9.89 -5.30 -9.42
C GLU A 227 -8.50 -5.68 -9.93
N ASP A 228 -8.44 -6.23 -11.15
CA ASP A 228 -7.17 -6.53 -11.82
C ASP A 228 -6.30 -5.28 -11.97
N ALA A 229 -4.99 -5.48 -11.99
CA ALA A 229 -4.04 -4.38 -12.18
C ALA A 229 -3.93 -3.97 -13.67
N ILE A 230 -4.99 -3.38 -14.24
CA ILE A 230 -5.11 -3.00 -15.67
C ILE A 230 -3.96 -2.10 -16.15
N ASN A 231 -3.37 -1.30 -15.23
CA ASN A 231 -2.27 -0.35 -15.51
C ASN A 231 -0.89 -0.81 -15.02
N ALA A 232 -0.71 -2.07 -14.61
CA ALA A 232 0.59 -2.58 -14.19
C ALA A 232 1.59 -2.61 -15.36
N ILE A 233 2.89 -2.45 -15.03
CA ILE A 233 4.00 -2.37 -16.00
C ILE A 233 4.08 -3.65 -16.86
N ASN A 234 3.63 -4.79 -16.33
CA ASN A 234 3.56 -6.07 -17.03
C ASN A 234 2.17 -6.24 -17.69
N LYS A 235 2.00 -5.66 -18.88
CA LYS A 235 0.74 -5.68 -19.67
C LYS A 235 0.35 -7.04 -20.28
N ASN A 236 1.01 -8.13 -19.92
CA ASN A 236 0.78 -9.44 -20.54
C ASN A 236 0.16 -10.46 -19.59
N LYS A 237 -0.92 -11.08 -20.09
CA LYS A 237 -1.48 -12.41 -19.79
C LYS A 237 -2.40 -12.55 -18.59
N GLU A 238 -3.67 -12.79 -18.92
CA GLU A 238 -4.77 -13.35 -18.10
C GLU A 238 -5.20 -12.52 -16.88
N SER A 239 -6.49 -12.22 -16.82
CA SER A 239 -7.09 -11.56 -15.66
C SER A 239 -7.12 -12.54 -14.49
N GLU A 240 -6.44 -12.17 -13.42
CA GLU A 240 -6.41 -12.96 -12.20
C GLU A 240 -7.82 -13.08 -11.61
N LYS A 241 -8.65 -12.03 -11.76
CA LYS A 241 -10.08 -12.09 -11.42
C LYS A 241 -10.81 -13.24 -12.12
N TYR A 242 -10.60 -13.44 -13.43
CA TYR A 242 -11.22 -14.56 -14.14
C TYR A 242 -10.69 -15.91 -13.67
N ARG A 243 -9.39 -16.03 -13.39
CA ARG A 243 -8.81 -17.25 -12.82
C ARG A 243 -9.46 -17.59 -11.47
N ILE A 244 -9.53 -16.62 -10.57
CA ILE A 244 -10.15 -16.79 -9.24
C ILE A 244 -11.63 -17.21 -9.40
N LYS A 245 -12.40 -16.55 -10.28
CA LYS A 245 -13.80 -16.93 -10.54
C LYS A 245 -13.95 -18.36 -11.09
N GLY A 246 -13.05 -18.79 -11.98
CA GLY A 246 -13.04 -20.15 -12.50
C GLY A 246 -12.82 -21.20 -11.42
N ILE A 247 -11.90 -20.94 -10.49
CA ILE A 247 -11.65 -21.80 -9.31
C ILE A 247 -12.87 -21.83 -8.39
N VAL A 248 -13.49 -20.68 -8.10
CA VAL A 248 -14.69 -20.62 -7.26
C VAL A 248 -15.80 -21.50 -7.85
N ALA A 249 -16.01 -21.43 -9.16
CA ALA A 249 -17.02 -22.24 -9.86
C ALA A 249 -16.67 -23.74 -9.88
N SER A 250 -15.42 -24.11 -10.15
CA SER A 250 -15.01 -25.53 -10.18
C SER A 250 -15.14 -26.21 -8.81
N MET A 251 -15.02 -25.43 -7.73
CA MET A 251 -15.14 -25.90 -6.35
C MET A 251 -16.55 -25.72 -5.76
N HIS A 252 -17.52 -25.18 -6.51
CA HIS A 252 -18.90 -24.92 -6.09
C HIS A 252 -18.99 -23.99 -4.86
N LEU A 253 -18.17 -22.93 -4.83
CA LEU A 253 -18.05 -21.97 -3.73
C LEU A 253 -18.71 -20.61 -4.02
N GLU A 254 -19.53 -20.49 -5.06
CA GLU A 254 -20.17 -19.24 -5.49
C GLU A 254 -21.04 -18.61 -4.40
N GLY A 255 -21.67 -19.43 -3.57
CA GLY A 255 -22.46 -18.97 -2.42
C GLY A 255 -21.61 -18.40 -1.27
N ASN A 256 -20.30 -18.66 -1.26
CA ASN A 256 -19.36 -18.31 -0.20
C ASN A 256 -18.37 -17.21 -0.59
N VAL A 257 -18.37 -16.73 -1.85
CA VAL A 257 -17.42 -15.70 -2.31
C VAL A 257 -18.15 -14.51 -2.92
N LEU A 258 -17.87 -13.31 -2.40
CA LEU A 258 -18.38 -12.05 -2.92
C LEU A 258 -17.25 -11.22 -3.53
N PHE A 259 -17.33 -10.96 -4.84
CA PHE A 259 -16.45 -10.01 -5.52
C PHE A 259 -17.12 -8.64 -5.56
N THR A 260 -16.57 -7.65 -4.86
CA THR A 260 -17.17 -6.30 -4.81
C THR A 260 -16.71 -5.39 -5.94
N GLY A 261 -15.57 -5.72 -6.56
CA GLY A 261 -14.82 -4.78 -7.40
C GLY A 261 -14.22 -3.65 -6.57
N PHE A 262 -14.06 -2.48 -7.19
CA PHE A 262 -13.60 -1.27 -6.49
C PHE A 262 -14.68 -0.77 -5.52
N LEU A 263 -14.26 -0.43 -4.31
CA LEU A 263 -15.10 0.21 -3.30
C LEU A 263 -14.57 1.62 -3.04
N SER A 264 -15.48 2.56 -2.83
CA SER A 264 -15.14 3.85 -2.23
C SER A 264 -14.59 3.65 -0.82
N ASP A 265 -13.87 4.66 -0.30
CA ASP A 265 -13.30 4.60 1.05
C ASP A 265 -14.38 4.28 2.08
N ILE A 266 -15.55 4.94 2.04
CA ILE A 266 -16.62 4.73 3.02
C ILE A 266 -17.21 3.30 2.96
N GLU A 267 -17.31 2.72 1.77
CA GLU A 267 -17.79 1.35 1.61
C GLU A 267 -16.75 0.36 2.12
N LEU A 268 -15.46 0.58 1.84
CA LEU A 268 -14.40 -0.26 2.36
C LEU A 268 -14.36 -0.23 3.90
N GLN A 269 -14.59 0.94 4.51
CA GLN A 269 -14.73 1.08 5.97
C GLN A 269 -15.90 0.24 6.51
N ALA A 270 -17.05 0.21 5.82
CA ALA A 270 -18.19 -0.62 6.17
C ALA A 270 -17.82 -2.12 6.23
N PHE A 271 -17.06 -2.59 5.24
CA PHE A 271 -16.61 -3.98 5.21
C PHE A 271 -15.60 -4.31 6.31
N TYR A 272 -14.65 -3.41 6.60
CA TYR A 272 -13.76 -3.60 7.74
C TYR A 272 -14.52 -3.64 9.08
N ALA A 273 -15.58 -2.85 9.24
CA ALA A 273 -16.36 -2.80 10.48
C ALA A 273 -17.12 -4.11 10.78
N ILE A 274 -17.47 -4.89 9.76
CA ILE A 274 -18.20 -6.15 9.92
C ILE A 274 -17.32 -7.41 9.86
N ALA A 275 -16.15 -7.32 9.24
CA ALA A 275 -15.25 -8.45 9.09
C ALA A 275 -14.76 -8.99 10.45
N GLN A 276 -14.61 -10.31 10.53
CA GLN A 276 -14.03 -10.99 11.70
C GLN A 276 -12.54 -11.27 11.50
N VAL A 277 -12.12 -11.54 10.27
CA VAL A 277 -10.71 -11.81 9.93
C VAL A 277 -10.35 -11.16 8.60
N PHE A 278 -9.20 -10.50 8.57
CA PHE A 278 -8.56 -10.07 7.32
C PHE A 278 -7.58 -11.16 6.89
N ILE A 279 -7.68 -11.64 5.65
CA ILE A 279 -6.74 -12.63 5.12
C ILE A 279 -5.80 -11.96 4.11
N PHE A 280 -4.49 -12.21 4.30
CA PHE A 280 -3.45 -11.65 3.46
C PHE A 280 -2.42 -12.72 3.03
N PRO A 281 -2.84 -13.68 2.17
CA PRO A 281 -2.04 -14.83 1.77
C PRO A 281 -1.05 -14.46 0.66
N VAL A 282 -0.24 -13.41 0.86
CA VAL A 282 0.75 -12.98 -0.13
C VAL A 282 1.76 -14.10 -0.38
N ILE A 283 1.78 -14.65 -1.59
CA ILE A 283 2.66 -15.75 -1.97
C ILE A 283 3.99 -15.24 -2.53
N PRO A 284 5.07 -16.05 -2.46
CA PRO A 284 6.30 -15.76 -3.16
C PRO A 284 6.08 -15.73 -4.68
N THR A 285 6.58 -14.68 -5.33
CA THR A 285 6.62 -14.58 -6.79
C THR A 285 7.98 -14.04 -7.21
N ASP A 286 8.49 -14.52 -8.32
CA ASP A 286 9.75 -14.00 -8.88
C ASP A 286 9.58 -12.52 -9.23
N HIS A 287 10.54 -11.70 -8.79
CA HIS A 287 10.65 -10.28 -9.12
C HIS A 287 9.47 -9.37 -8.68
N ASP A 288 8.61 -9.79 -7.75
CA ASP A 288 7.58 -8.92 -7.15
C ASP A 288 7.47 -9.18 -5.65
N VAL A 289 7.37 -8.12 -4.87
CA VAL A 289 7.45 -8.14 -3.40
C VAL A 289 6.39 -7.22 -2.82
N GLU A 290 5.70 -7.67 -1.76
CA GLU A 290 4.85 -6.79 -0.96
C GLU A 290 5.71 -5.86 -0.11
N GLY A 291 5.65 -4.55 -0.39
CA GLY A 291 6.50 -3.56 0.27
C GLY A 291 6.20 -3.36 1.76
N PHE A 292 4.92 -3.42 2.16
CA PHE A 292 4.50 -3.27 3.55
C PHE A 292 3.18 -3.99 3.86
N GLY A 293 2.11 -3.70 3.12
CA GLY A 293 0.77 -4.23 3.41
C GLY A 293 -0.13 -3.26 4.20
N MET A 294 -0.35 -2.05 3.66
CA MET A 294 -1.21 -1.03 4.30
C MET A 294 -2.60 -1.55 4.67
N VAL A 295 -3.17 -2.41 3.83
CA VAL A 295 -4.50 -3.02 4.06
C VAL A 295 -4.60 -3.83 5.36
N ALA A 296 -3.47 -4.37 5.85
CA ALA A 296 -3.44 -5.09 7.12
C ALA A 296 -3.49 -4.13 8.33
N ILE A 297 -2.80 -2.98 8.27
CA ILE A 297 -2.92 -1.96 9.33
C ILE A 297 -4.26 -1.22 9.25
N GLU A 298 -4.87 -1.10 8.06
CA GLU A 298 -6.24 -0.64 7.87
C GLU A 298 -7.23 -1.58 8.56
N ALA A 299 -7.15 -2.89 8.31
CA ALA A 299 -7.96 -3.88 9.00
C ALA A 299 -7.78 -3.81 10.53
N ALA A 300 -6.53 -3.72 11.00
CA ALA A 300 -6.22 -3.60 12.42
C ALA A 300 -6.80 -2.33 13.05
N ALA A 301 -6.90 -1.22 12.32
CA ALA A 301 -7.52 0.02 12.79
C ALA A 301 -9.03 -0.14 13.09
N TYR A 302 -9.69 -1.10 12.46
CA TYR A 302 -11.08 -1.49 12.75
C TYR A 302 -11.18 -2.61 13.80
N GLY A 303 -10.05 -3.05 14.36
CA GLY A 303 -10.01 -4.15 15.30
C GLY A 303 -10.07 -5.52 14.64
N VAL A 304 -9.83 -5.63 13.33
CA VAL A 304 -9.88 -6.89 12.59
C VAL A 304 -8.49 -7.53 12.58
N PRO A 305 -8.30 -8.70 13.22
CA PRO A 305 -7.03 -9.41 13.18
C PRO A 305 -6.72 -9.92 11.78
N THR A 306 -5.43 -9.91 11.41
CA THR A 306 -4.95 -10.38 10.11
C THR A 306 -4.33 -11.78 10.20
N VAL A 307 -4.69 -12.72 9.34
CA VAL A 307 -3.89 -13.94 9.10
C VAL A 307 -3.12 -13.75 7.80
N ALA A 308 -1.80 -13.88 7.86
CA ALA A 308 -0.92 -13.62 6.71
C ALA A 308 0.28 -14.56 6.68
N PHE A 309 0.86 -14.74 5.49
CA PHE A 309 2.17 -15.37 5.38
C PHE A 309 3.28 -14.40 5.84
N ALA A 310 4.27 -14.93 6.55
CA ALA A 310 5.42 -14.23 7.12
C ALA A 310 6.44 -13.85 6.04
N LYS A 311 6.05 -12.98 5.10
CA LYS A 311 6.85 -12.66 3.92
C LYS A 311 6.91 -11.16 3.62
N GLY A 312 8.05 -10.71 3.10
CA GLY A 312 8.22 -9.35 2.61
C GLY A 312 7.99 -8.30 3.69
N GLY A 313 7.38 -7.17 3.34
CA GLY A 313 7.03 -6.13 4.29
C GLY A 313 5.85 -6.47 5.21
N VAL A 314 5.12 -7.56 4.97
CA VAL A 314 3.92 -7.94 5.74
C VAL A 314 4.23 -8.19 7.21
N VAL A 315 5.45 -8.67 7.51
CA VAL A 315 5.92 -8.91 8.88
C VAL A 315 6.04 -7.65 9.73
N ASP A 316 6.04 -6.46 9.10
CA ASP A 316 6.01 -5.18 9.79
C ASP A 316 4.59 -4.63 9.94
N ALA A 317 3.67 -5.04 9.07
CA ALA A 317 2.26 -4.63 9.10
C ALA A 317 1.39 -5.52 9.99
N VAL A 318 1.90 -6.68 10.43
CA VAL A 318 1.19 -7.61 11.33
C VAL A 318 2.10 -8.02 12.48
N LYS A 319 1.65 -7.80 13.72
CA LYS A 319 2.33 -8.30 14.92
C LYS A 319 1.69 -9.61 15.37
N HIS A 320 2.44 -10.71 15.23
CA HIS A 320 2.02 -12.06 15.63
C HIS A 320 1.50 -12.08 17.08
N GLY A 321 0.31 -12.65 17.29
CA GLY A 321 -0.35 -12.74 18.59
C GLY A 321 -0.86 -11.41 19.16
N THR A 322 -0.82 -10.30 18.41
CA THR A 322 -1.33 -8.99 18.86
C THR A 322 -2.29 -8.35 17.87
N SER A 323 -1.92 -8.29 16.58
CA SER A 323 -2.78 -7.73 15.52
C SER A 323 -3.17 -8.77 14.47
N GLY A 324 -2.81 -10.03 14.71
CA GLY A 324 -2.95 -11.11 13.76
C GLY A 324 -1.99 -12.27 13.99
N PHE A 325 -1.98 -13.21 13.06
CA PHE A 325 -1.03 -14.32 13.00
C PHE A 325 -0.21 -14.28 11.72
N LEU A 326 1.10 -14.40 11.91
CA LEU A 326 2.05 -14.67 10.84
C LEU A 326 2.29 -16.18 10.78
N VAL A 327 2.12 -16.76 9.59
CA VAL A 327 2.29 -18.19 9.29
C VAL A 327 3.42 -18.34 8.26
N GLU A 328 4.15 -19.45 8.29
CA GLU A 328 5.20 -19.70 7.29
C GLU A 328 4.63 -19.68 5.86
N PRO A 329 5.35 -19.11 4.87
CA PRO A 329 4.85 -19.00 3.50
C PRO A 329 4.42 -20.35 2.91
N MET A 330 3.25 -20.38 2.27
CA MET A 330 2.66 -21.57 1.62
C MET A 330 2.16 -22.67 2.59
N GLU A 331 2.28 -22.51 3.90
CA GLU A 331 1.73 -23.44 4.91
C GLU A 331 0.22 -23.23 5.11
N TYR A 332 -0.58 -23.61 4.10
CA TYR A 332 -2.03 -23.38 4.09
C TYR A 332 -2.79 -24.12 5.18
N THR A 333 -2.31 -25.28 5.64
CA THR A 333 -2.93 -26.00 6.77
C THR A 333 -2.92 -25.13 8.03
N ALA A 334 -1.74 -24.62 8.41
CA ALA A 334 -1.59 -23.73 9.56
C ALA A 334 -2.32 -22.39 9.37
N PHE A 335 -2.33 -21.86 8.14
CA PHE A 335 -3.09 -20.65 7.81
C PHE A 335 -4.59 -20.85 8.06
N THR A 336 -5.14 -21.95 7.55
CA THR A 336 -6.56 -22.32 7.65
C THR A 336 -6.96 -22.51 9.12
N GLU A 337 -6.14 -23.20 9.90
CA GLU A 337 -6.35 -23.40 11.33
C GLU A 337 -6.47 -22.07 12.08
N LYS A 338 -5.58 -21.10 11.80
CA LYS A 338 -5.63 -19.76 12.43
C LYS A 338 -6.86 -18.97 12.02
N VAL A 339 -7.31 -19.06 10.77
CA VAL A 339 -8.56 -18.41 10.33
C VAL A 339 -9.76 -19.01 11.09
N ILE A 340 -9.86 -20.34 11.16
CA ILE A 340 -10.97 -21.02 11.85
C ILE A 340 -10.95 -20.72 13.36
N GLN A 341 -9.78 -20.71 14.00
CA GLN A 341 -9.65 -20.38 15.42
C GLN A 341 -10.17 -18.98 15.75
N LEU A 342 -9.79 -17.97 14.94
CA LEU A 342 -10.28 -16.60 15.08
C LEU A 342 -11.79 -16.50 14.86
N LEU A 343 -12.32 -17.18 13.84
CA LEU A 343 -13.75 -17.15 13.52
C LEU A 343 -14.62 -17.81 14.61
N LEU A 344 -14.15 -18.90 15.21
CA LEU A 344 -14.90 -19.65 16.22
C LEU A 344 -14.65 -19.18 17.66
N SER A 345 -13.68 -18.27 17.88
CA SER A 345 -13.26 -17.82 19.23
C SER A 345 -12.85 -18.97 20.16
N ARG A 346 -12.27 -20.05 19.62
CA ARG A 346 -12.06 -21.33 20.35
C ARG A 346 -10.70 -21.45 21.07
N SER A 347 -9.76 -20.52 20.82
CA SER A 347 -8.48 -20.27 21.52
C SER A 347 -7.73 -19.17 20.75
N ASP A 348 -6.67 -18.56 21.31
CA ASP A 348 -5.88 -17.51 20.63
C ASP A 348 -6.69 -16.25 20.22
N TYR A 349 -7.66 -15.87 21.06
CA TYR A 349 -8.47 -14.69 20.86
C TYR A 349 -7.60 -13.43 20.82
N ILE A 350 -7.69 -12.67 19.73
CA ILE A 350 -7.09 -11.35 19.62
C ILE A 350 -8.17 -10.32 19.91
N GLU A 351 -7.98 -9.56 20.98
CA GLU A 351 -8.89 -8.49 21.32
C GLU A 351 -8.87 -7.39 20.25
N LYS A 352 -10.05 -6.92 19.85
CA LYS A 352 -10.19 -5.82 18.90
C LYS A 352 -9.37 -4.60 19.31
N GLU A 353 -9.30 -4.30 20.60
CA GLU A 353 -8.52 -3.17 21.11
C GLU A 353 -7.01 -3.36 20.95
N GLN A 354 -6.49 -4.60 21.01
CA GLN A 354 -5.07 -4.87 20.73
C GLN A 354 -4.72 -4.55 19.27
N CYS A 355 -5.57 -4.97 18.33
CA CYS A 355 -5.46 -4.60 16.92
C CYS A 355 -5.46 -3.08 16.72
N LYS A 356 -6.42 -2.37 17.32
CA LYS A 356 -6.53 -0.90 17.21
C LYS A 356 -5.33 -0.18 17.81
N GLN A 357 -4.86 -0.61 18.98
CA GLN A 357 -3.66 -0.05 19.64
C GLN A 357 -2.40 -0.28 18.80
N PHE A 358 -2.28 -1.44 18.15
CA PHE A 358 -1.21 -1.69 17.20
C PHE A 358 -1.30 -0.73 16.00
N ALA A 359 -2.47 -0.61 15.37
CA ALA A 359 -2.69 0.28 14.23
C ALA A 359 -2.41 1.77 14.54
N LYS A 360 -2.73 2.24 15.76
CA LYS A 360 -2.43 3.62 16.21
C LYS A 360 -0.95 3.99 16.12
N LYS A 361 -0.03 3.03 16.19
CA LYS A 361 1.41 3.28 16.02
C LYS A 361 1.77 3.70 14.59
N PHE A 362 0.91 3.39 13.64
CA PHE A 362 1.02 3.74 12.23
C PHE A 362 0.07 4.90 11.85
N SER A 363 -0.35 5.76 12.79
CA SER A 363 -1.15 6.93 12.40
C SER A 363 -0.38 7.83 11.42
N TRP A 364 -1.10 8.57 10.57
CA TRP A 364 -0.47 9.58 9.70
C TRP A 364 0.31 10.64 10.50
N ASN A 365 -0.14 11.00 11.69
CA ASN A 365 0.60 11.90 12.58
C ASN A 365 1.98 11.33 12.92
N ASN A 366 2.07 10.06 13.32
CA ASN A 366 3.35 9.41 13.61
C ASN A 366 4.24 9.30 12.36
N TYR A 367 3.65 9.12 11.18
CA TYR A 367 4.39 9.15 9.91
C TYR A 367 5.02 10.53 9.70
N LEU A 368 4.20 11.59 9.81
CA LEU A 368 4.59 12.97 9.54
C LEU A 368 5.62 13.47 10.56
N GLU A 369 5.51 13.10 11.84
CA GLU A 369 6.53 13.41 12.85
C GLU A 369 7.91 12.80 12.52
N LYS A 370 7.93 11.55 12.03
CA LYS A 370 9.17 10.90 11.60
C LYS A 370 9.74 11.54 10.33
N LEU A 371 8.86 11.90 9.40
CA LEU A 371 9.25 12.61 8.18
C LEU A 371 9.84 13.97 8.52
N ASP A 372 9.16 14.79 9.31
CA ASP A 372 9.62 16.12 9.72
C ASP A 372 10.97 16.06 10.44
N ARG A 373 11.13 15.10 11.36
CA ARG A 373 12.43 14.85 12.01
C ARG A 373 13.53 14.55 10.99
N LEU A 374 13.27 13.68 10.01
CA LEU A 374 14.23 13.39 8.95
C LEU A 374 14.58 14.65 8.13
N LEU A 375 13.58 15.44 7.76
CA LEU A 375 13.75 16.68 6.99
C LEU A 375 14.46 17.78 7.79
N SER A 376 14.42 17.75 9.12
CA SER A 376 15.12 18.71 9.99
C SER A 376 16.64 18.53 10.00
N TYR A 377 17.13 17.33 9.68
CA TYR A 377 18.57 17.03 9.58
C TYR A 377 19.17 17.37 8.21
N LEU A 378 18.32 17.78 7.27
CA LEU A 378 18.67 18.22 5.91
C LEU A 378 18.57 19.74 5.80
#